data_AF-A0A7K9EPC0-F1
#
_entry.id   AF-A0A7K9EPC0-F1
#
_cell.length_a   1.000
_cell.length_b   1.000
_cell.length_c   1.000
_cell.angle_alpha   90.00
_cell.angle_beta   90.00
_cell.angle_gamma   90.00
#
_symmetry.space_group_name_H-M   'P 1'
#
loop_
_entity.id
_entity.type
_entity.pdbx_description
1 polymer ?
#
loop_
_entity_poly.entity_id
_entity_poly.type
_entity_poly.pdbx_seq_one_letter_code
_entity_poly.pdbx_strand_id
1 'polypeptide(L)'
;DKVLAELIEPYELRVAKLREFLEDVKPSLHYDIVPLVDPYGPSVTDPDLQCLVVSEETRRGGEAVNKKRLENGLPELSLHEILLLKDPDHSQNEEEKISSSSLRQRLLGTLLRPPRRAPALPLRPYVIGLTGGTGSGKTSIAKRLGHLGAFLIDADKLGHAVYVPGGPAYEQVVAAFGAEILNEDRTINRKVLGAKVFGSQEQLKILTDIVWPEMARMFKEQIREAAAQGK
;
A
#
# COMPACT_ATOMS: atom_id res chain seq x y z
N ASP A 1 -11.89 5.62 2.52
CA ASP A 1 -10.44 5.52 2.69
C ASP A 1 -9.68 6.58 1.90
N LYS A 2 -8.57 7.07 2.44
CA LYS A 2 -7.72 8.05 1.74
C LYS A 2 -7.01 7.36 0.58
N VAL A 3 -6.96 8.02 -0.57
CA VAL A 3 -6.21 7.54 -1.75
C VAL A 3 -4.71 7.51 -1.42
N LEU A 4 -4.05 6.38 -1.72
CA LEU A 4 -2.63 6.13 -1.44
C LEU A 4 -2.28 6.34 0.05
N ALA A 5 -3.08 5.77 0.95
CA ALA A 5 -2.89 5.91 2.39
C ALA A 5 -1.54 5.36 2.87
N GLU A 6 -0.99 4.37 2.17
CA GLU A 6 0.32 3.77 2.40
C GLU A 6 1.49 4.75 2.17
N LEU A 7 1.26 5.84 1.44
CA LEU A 7 2.24 6.91 1.24
C LEU A 7 2.07 8.06 2.25
N ILE A 8 1.16 7.93 3.22
CA ILE A 8 1.02 8.89 4.30
C ILE A 8 2.14 8.63 5.32
N GLU A 9 2.86 9.69 5.68
CA GLU A 9 3.89 9.61 6.71
C GLU A 9 3.30 9.20 8.07
N PRO A 10 4.06 8.44 8.89
CA PRO A 10 3.67 8.12 10.25
C PRO A 10 3.28 9.36 11.05
N TYR A 11 2.30 9.23 11.94
CA TYR A 11 1.80 10.36 12.74
C TYR A 11 2.93 11.15 13.42
N GLU A 12 3.83 10.46 14.11
CA GLU A 12 4.95 11.10 14.82
C GLU A 12 5.85 11.94 13.91
N LEU A 13 6.13 11.47 12.69
CA LEU A 13 6.95 12.21 11.73
C LEU A 13 6.23 13.47 11.24
N ARG A 14 4.91 13.37 10.99
CA ARG A 14 4.10 14.52 10.60
C ARG A 14 4.01 15.55 11.71
N VAL A 15 3.87 15.12 12.96
CA VAL A 15 3.87 16.02 14.13
C VAL A 15 5.21 16.73 14.27
N ALA A 16 6.33 16.00 14.17
CA ALA A 16 7.67 16.59 14.25
C ALA A 16 7.88 17.67 13.16
N LYS A 17 7.56 17.36 11.91
CA LYS A 17 7.67 18.32 10.79
C LYS A 17 6.73 19.52 10.93
N LEU A 18 5.49 19.28 11.38
CA LEU A 18 4.54 20.36 11.60
C LEU A 18 5.02 21.29 12.72
N ARG A 19 5.54 20.72 13.82
CA ARG A 19 6.09 21.48 14.93
C ARG A 19 7.29 22.33 14.50
N GLU A 20 8.24 21.75 13.77
CA GLU A 20 9.38 22.47 13.20
C GLU A 20 8.94 23.66 12.34
N PHE A 21 7.98 23.45 11.44
CA PHE A 21 7.43 24.52 10.61
C PHE A 21 6.73 25.62 11.43
N LEU A 22 5.92 25.24 12.41
CA LEU A 22 5.19 26.20 13.26
C LEU A 22 6.14 27.03 14.12
N GLU A 23 7.17 26.40 14.70
CA GLU A 23 8.21 27.06 15.49
C GLU A 23 9.05 28.02 14.63
N ASP A 24 9.32 27.69 13.37
CA ASP A 24 9.99 28.59 12.42
C ASP A 24 9.12 29.81 12.08
N VAL A 25 7.82 29.60 11.83
CA VAL A 25 6.88 30.67 11.44
C VAL A 25 6.59 31.64 12.60
N LYS A 26 6.29 31.13 13.80
CA LYS A 26 5.94 31.98 14.95
C LYS A 26 6.30 31.29 16.30
N PRO A 27 7.57 31.32 16.71
CA PRO A 27 8.04 30.60 17.91
C PRO A 27 7.44 31.11 19.23
N SER A 28 6.81 32.28 19.23
CA SER A 28 6.19 32.86 20.42
C SER A 28 4.82 32.23 20.77
N LEU A 29 4.25 31.40 19.90
CA LEU A 29 2.98 30.73 20.15
C LEU A 29 3.22 29.39 20.83
N HIS A 30 2.31 29.00 21.71
CA HIS A 30 2.26 27.65 22.24
C HIS A 30 1.45 26.76 21.28
N TYR A 31 2.04 25.66 20.82
CA TYR A 31 1.42 24.74 19.88
C TYR A 31 1.06 23.41 20.56
N ASP A 32 -0.25 23.16 20.65
CA ASP A 32 -0.78 21.84 20.97
C ASP A 32 -1.19 21.11 19.69
N ILE A 33 -0.63 19.92 19.48
CA ILE A 33 -0.84 19.12 18.27
C ILE A 33 -1.42 17.78 18.71
N VAL A 34 -2.71 17.60 18.43
CA VAL A 34 -3.46 16.42 18.86
C VAL A 34 -3.89 15.55 17.67
N PRO A 35 -3.94 14.21 17.83
CA PRO A 35 -4.49 13.35 16.80
C PRO A 35 -6.02 13.46 16.79
N LEU A 36 -6.59 13.61 15.59
CA LEU A 36 -8.04 13.50 15.39
C LEU A 36 -8.41 12.04 15.14
N VAL A 37 -9.11 11.44 16.08
CA VAL A 37 -9.63 10.06 16.01
C VAL A 37 -11.10 10.00 15.59
N ASP A 38 -11.79 11.14 15.64
CA ASP A 38 -13.17 11.33 15.25
C ASP A 38 -13.33 12.67 14.49
N PRO A 39 -14.48 12.92 13.83
CA PRO A 39 -14.69 14.12 13.03
C PRO A 39 -14.68 15.44 13.80
N TYR A 40 -14.87 15.43 15.13
CA TYR A 40 -14.97 16.62 15.96
C TYR A 40 -13.69 16.85 16.78
N GLY A 41 -13.09 15.80 17.32
CA GLY A 41 -11.90 15.90 18.17
C GLY A 41 -12.13 16.77 19.43
N PRO A 42 -11.12 17.51 19.90
CA PRO A 42 -11.26 18.32 21.12
C PRO A 42 -12.23 19.50 20.95
N SER A 43 -12.58 19.85 19.71
CA SER A 43 -13.41 21.02 19.43
C SER A 43 -14.82 20.96 20.02
N VAL A 44 -15.30 19.80 20.46
CA VAL A 44 -16.62 19.63 21.10
C VAL A 44 -16.55 19.27 22.58
N THR A 45 -15.35 19.24 23.16
CA THR A 45 -15.12 18.90 24.58
C THR A 45 -14.32 19.97 25.32
N ASP A 46 -13.47 20.72 24.62
CA ASP A 46 -12.64 21.77 25.20
C ASP A 46 -13.42 23.10 25.32
N PRO A 47 -13.68 23.60 26.55
CA PRO A 47 -14.38 24.85 26.78
C PRO A 47 -13.53 26.10 26.52
N ASP A 48 -12.19 25.98 26.51
CA ASP A 48 -11.26 27.12 26.41
C ASP A 48 -11.02 27.54 24.96
N LEU A 49 -11.43 26.71 23.99
CA LEU A 49 -11.40 27.07 22.57
C LEU A 49 -12.36 28.22 22.27
N GLN A 50 -11.85 29.24 21.56
CA GLN A 50 -12.58 30.47 21.24
C GLN A 50 -12.97 30.58 19.76
N CYS A 51 -12.19 29.97 18.87
CA CYS A 51 -12.41 30.04 17.44
C CYS A 51 -12.01 28.76 16.72
N LEU A 52 -12.53 28.59 15.50
CA LEU A 52 -12.19 27.52 14.60
C LEU A 52 -11.88 28.11 13.22
N VAL A 53 -10.71 27.77 12.68
CA VAL A 53 -10.29 28.19 11.34
C VAL A 53 -10.67 27.10 10.35
N VAL A 54 -11.41 27.47 9.30
CA VAL A 54 -11.93 26.55 8.28
C VAL A 54 -11.64 27.10 6.88
N SER A 55 -11.65 26.23 5.88
CA SER A 55 -11.76 26.63 4.48
C SER A 55 -13.22 26.74 4.05
N GLU A 56 -13.49 27.38 2.92
CA GLU A 56 -14.82 27.39 2.29
C GLU A 56 -15.40 25.97 2.18
N GLU A 57 -14.58 25.01 1.73
CA GLU A 57 -14.96 23.60 1.57
C GLU A 57 -15.35 22.91 2.89
N THR A 58 -14.77 23.36 4.01
CA THR A 58 -14.95 22.76 5.34
C THR A 58 -15.83 23.60 6.26
N ARG A 59 -16.40 24.70 5.78
CA ARG A 59 -17.28 25.59 6.53
C ARG A 59 -18.46 24.86 7.18
N ARG A 60 -19.11 23.97 6.42
CA ARG A 60 -20.21 23.12 6.91
C ARG A 60 -19.76 22.19 8.05
N GLY A 61 -18.49 21.79 8.07
CA GLY A 61 -17.89 21.04 9.18
C GLY A 61 -17.78 21.89 10.44
N GLY A 62 -17.36 23.16 10.31
CA GLY A 62 -17.35 24.11 11.42
C GLY A 62 -18.74 24.39 12.00
N GLU A 63 -19.75 24.52 11.15
CA GLU A 63 -21.16 24.65 11.60
C GLU A 63 -21.63 23.39 12.35
N ALA A 64 -21.24 22.20 11.89
CA ALA A 64 -21.54 20.95 12.58
C ALA A 64 -20.86 20.85 13.95
N VAL A 65 -19.61 21.35 14.06
CA VAL A 65 -18.91 21.47 15.35
C VAL A 65 -19.68 22.37 16.30
N ASN A 66 -20.11 23.57 15.87
CA ASN A 66 -20.87 24.48 16.72
C ASN A 66 -22.22 23.91 17.16
N LYS A 67 -22.95 23.25 16.25
CA LYS A 67 -24.16 22.52 16.61
C LYS A 67 -23.87 21.49 17.71
N LYS A 68 -22.78 20.73 17.58
CA LYS A 68 -22.40 19.71 18.56
C LYS A 68 -21.93 20.30 19.90
N ARG A 69 -21.24 21.43 19.87
CA ARG A 69 -20.86 22.19 21.07
C ARG A 69 -22.08 22.64 21.86
N LEU A 70 -23.10 23.19 21.19
CA LEU A 70 -24.36 23.59 21.83
C LEU A 70 -25.09 22.41 22.47
N GLU A 71 -25.15 21.26 21.78
CA GLU A 71 -25.71 20.02 22.35
C GLU A 71 -24.95 19.57 23.60
N ASN A 72 -23.65 19.83 23.67
CA ASN A 72 -22.79 19.51 24.81
C ASN A 72 -22.75 20.62 25.89
N GLY A 73 -23.53 21.71 25.74
CA GLY A 73 -23.56 22.82 26.69
C GLY A 73 -22.34 23.75 26.62
N LEU A 74 -21.59 23.73 25.52
CA LEU A 74 -20.44 24.60 25.27
C LEU A 74 -20.83 25.80 24.40
N PRO A 75 -20.17 26.97 24.57
CA PRO A 75 -20.39 28.13 23.70
C PRO A 75 -19.90 27.85 22.28
N GLU A 76 -20.54 28.47 21.30
CA GLU A 76 -20.10 28.40 19.90
C GLU A 76 -18.70 29.00 19.70
N LEU A 77 -17.94 28.42 18.77
CA LEU A 77 -16.66 28.95 18.32
C LEU A 77 -16.90 30.01 17.26
N SER A 78 -16.09 31.08 17.29
CA SER A 78 -16.00 32.01 16.16
C SER A 78 -15.42 31.28 14.94
N LEU A 79 -16.17 31.19 13.85
CA LEU A 79 -15.70 30.56 12.61
C LEU A 79 -14.96 31.58 11.76
N HIS A 80 -13.66 31.33 11.52
CA HIS A 80 -12.84 32.13 10.61
C HIS A 80 -12.57 31.35 9.34
N GLU A 81 -13.13 31.83 8.23
CA GLU A 81 -12.95 31.22 6.92
C GLU A 81 -11.69 31.78 6.24
N ILE A 82 -10.83 30.88 5.76
CA ILE A 82 -9.62 31.22 5.01
C ILE A 82 -9.65 30.62 3.60
N LEU A 83 -9.02 31.33 2.67
CA LEU A 83 -8.84 30.83 1.31
C LEU A 83 -7.69 29.81 1.28
N LEU A 84 -7.89 28.72 0.54
CA LEU A 84 -6.84 27.76 0.29
C LEU A 84 -5.99 28.22 -0.90
N LEU A 85 -4.68 27.95 -0.81
CA LEU A 85 -3.76 28.27 -1.89
C LEU A 85 -3.98 27.32 -3.07
N LYS A 86 -4.01 27.90 -4.27
CA LYS A 86 -3.97 27.13 -5.52
C LYS A 86 -2.59 26.52 -5.69
N ASP A 87 -2.56 25.30 -6.20
CA ASP A 87 -1.33 24.64 -6.59
C ASP A 87 -0.97 25.09 -8.02
N PRO A 88 0.14 25.83 -8.22
CA PRO A 88 0.53 26.30 -9.54
C PRO A 88 0.90 25.14 -10.49
N ASP A 89 1.26 23.98 -9.95
CA ASP A 89 1.72 22.81 -10.70
C ASP A 89 0.63 21.73 -10.85
N HIS A 90 -0.64 22.04 -10.55
CA HIS A 90 -1.71 21.05 -10.69
C HIS A 90 -1.91 20.61 -12.15
N SER A 91 -2.09 19.31 -12.35
CA SER A 91 -2.51 18.76 -13.64
C SER A 91 -4.04 18.74 -13.77
N GLN A 92 -4.56 18.55 -14.99
CA GLN A 92 -6.01 18.55 -15.26
C GLN A 92 -6.82 17.53 -14.43
N ASN A 93 -6.18 16.47 -13.91
CA ASN A 93 -6.83 15.42 -13.13
C ASN A 93 -6.58 15.54 -11.61
N GLU A 94 -5.93 16.62 -11.16
CA GLU A 94 -5.63 16.89 -9.75
C GLU A 94 -6.54 17.99 -9.19
N GLU A 95 -6.62 18.05 -7.85
CA GLU A 95 -7.28 19.17 -7.16
C GLU A 95 -6.58 20.50 -7.48
N GLU A 96 -7.35 21.59 -7.69
CA GLU A 96 -6.79 22.93 -7.94
C GLU A 96 -6.00 23.48 -6.75
N LYS A 97 -6.40 23.10 -5.52
CA LYS A 97 -5.74 23.50 -4.28
C LYS A 97 -4.54 22.61 -3.99
N ILE A 98 -3.59 23.13 -3.22
CA ILE A 98 -2.52 22.30 -2.66
C ILE A 98 -3.16 21.21 -1.80
N SER A 99 -2.94 19.94 -2.17
CA SER A 99 -3.54 18.80 -1.49
C SER A 99 -2.53 17.70 -1.25
N SER A 100 -2.58 17.10 -0.06
CA SER A 100 -1.74 15.94 0.24
C SER A 100 -2.02 14.74 -0.69
N SER A 101 -3.23 14.65 -1.24
CA SER A 101 -3.61 13.58 -2.17
C SER A 101 -2.90 13.71 -3.51
N SER A 102 -2.89 14.92 -4.10
CA SER A 102 -2.15 15.22 -5.32
C SER A 102 -0.65 15.00 -5.11
N LEU A 103 -0.09 15.46 -3.99
CA LEU A 103 1.31 15.23 -3.65
C LEU A 103 1.67 13.73 -3.60
N ARG A 104 0.82 12.88 -3.00
CA ARG A 104 1.03 11.43 -2.99
C ARG A 104 0.91 10.80 -4.38
N GLN A 105 0.00 11.29 -5.22
CA GLN A 105 -0.12 10.82 -6.61
C GLN A 105 1.14 11.13 -7.43
N ARG A 106 1.71 12.33 -7.26
CA ARG A 106 2.96 12.74 -7.94
C ARG A 106 4.17 11.89 -7.55
N LEU A 107 4.13 11.21 -6.40
CA LEU A 107 5.18 10.24 -6.01
C LEU A 107 5.12 8.94 -6.84
N LEU A 108 4.00 8.63 -7.50
CA LEU A 108 3.90 7.42 -8.32
C LEU A 108 4.89 7.47 -9.49
N GLY A 109 5.64 6.38 -9.67
CA GLY A 109 6.70 6.30 -10.68
C GLY A 109 8.04 6.88 -10.24
N THR A 110 8.10 7.55 -9.09
CA THR A 110 9.36 7.97 -8.46
C THR A 110 9.92 6.87 -7.55
N LEU A 111 11.21 6.98 -7.22
CA LEU A 111 11.85 6.08 -6.28
C LEU A 111 11.49 6.47 -4.83
N LEU A 112 10.52 5.79 -4.24
CA LEU A 112 10.04 6.07 -2.86
C LEU A 112 11.09 5.81 -1.79
N ARG A 113 12.00 4.86 -2.03
CA ARG A 113 13.12 4.52 -1.14
C ARG A 113 14.28 3.93 -1.94
N PRO A 114 15.53 4.09 -1.48
CA PRO A 114 16.68 3.45 -2.12
C PRO A 114 16.46 1.94 -2.26
N PRO A 115 16.90 1.32 -3.37
CA PRO A 115 16.71 -0.11 -3.54
C PRO A 115 17.52 -0.91 -2.51
N ARG A 116 16.88 -1.94 -1.96
CA ARG A 116 17.54 -2.87 -1.04
C ARG A 116 18.40 -3.84 -1.84
N ARG A 117 19.69 -3.91 -1.52
CA ARG A 117 20.59 -4.93 -2.09
C ARG A 117 20.23 -6.31 -1.53
N ALA A 118 20.00 -7.27 -2.42
CA ALA A 118 19.79 -8.68 -2.07
C ALA A 118 21.06 -9.47 -2.42
N PRO A 119 21.90 -9.85 -1.44
CA PRO A 119 23.18 -10.53 -1.71
C PRO A 119 23.04 -11.86 -2.47
N ALA A 120 21.89 -12.51 -2.35
CA ALA A 120 21.59 -13.79 -3.00
C ALA A 120 21.23 -13.67 -4.49
N LEU A 121 21.10 -12.45 -5.03
CA LEU A 121 20.80 -12.20 -6.44
C LEU A 121 22.02 -11.58 -7.14
N PRO A 122 22.23 -11.88 -8.43
CA PRO A 122 23.29 -11.26 -9.20
C PRO A 122 23.04 -9.74 -9.34
N LEU A 123 24.11 -8.97 -9.58
CA LEU A 123 23.99 -7.52 -9.80
C LEU A 123 23.28 -7.19 -11.13
N ARG A 124 23.33 -8.12 -12.09
CA ARG A 124 22.65 -8.03 -13.38
C ARG A 124 22.06 -9.40 -13.76
N PRO A 125 20.83 -9.46 -14.30
CA PRO A 125 19.90 -8.35 -14.51
C PRO A 125 19.41 -7.75 -13.19
N TYR A 126 18.91 -6.52 -13.26
CA TYR A 126 18.26 -5.88 -12.12
C TYR A 126 16.86 -6.46 -11.92
N VAL A 127 16.57 -7.00 -10.74
CA VAL A 127 15.31 -7.72 -10.48
C VAL A 127 14.29 -6.81 -9.83
N ILE A 128 13.13 -6.66 -10.45
CA ILE A 128 12.01 -5.85 -9.95
C ILE A 128 10.83 -6.78 -9.66
N GLY A 129 10.37 -6.81 -8.40
CA GLY A 129 9.15 -7.51 -8.02
C GLY A 129 7.92 -6.65 -8.25
N LEU A 130 7.07 -7.02 -9.22
CA LEU A 130 5.79 -6.35 -9.47
C LEU A 130 4.69 -7.01 -8.65
N THR A 131 4.11 -6.27 -7.71
CA THR A 131 3.05 -6.76 -6.80
C THR A 131 1.86 -5.77 -6.76
N GLY A 132 0.78 -6.16 -6.07
CA GLY A 132 -0.48 -5.42 -5.99
C GLY A 132 -1.70 -6.33 -5.86
N GLY A 133 -2.83 -5.77 -5.39
CA GLY A 133 -4.07 -6.52 -5.18
C GLY A 133 -4.74 -7.04 -6.46
N THR A 134 -5.77 -7.87 -6.30
CA THR A 134 -6.60 -8.34 -7.43
C THR A 134 -7.21 -7.13 -8.17
N GLY A 135 -7.21 -7.17 -9.50
CA GLY A 135 -7.75 -6.07 -10.33
C GLY A 135 -6.86 -4.83 -10.44
N SER A 136 -5.69 -4.77 -9.79
CA SER A 136 -4.83 -3.58 -9.79
C SER A 136 -4.05 -3.31 -11.10
N GLY A 137 -4.32 -4.06 -12.18
CA GLY A 137 -3.68 -3.84 -13.47
C GLY A 137 -2.23 -4.35 -13.65
N LYS A 138 -1.69 -5.15 -12.70
CA LYS A 138 -0.31 -5.70 -12.76
C LYS A 138 0.03 -6.33 -14.11
N THR A 139 -0.86 -7.15 -14.66
CA THR A 139 -0.65 -7.83 -15.95
C THR A 139 -0.48 -6.84 -17.09
N SER A 140 -1.18 -5.70 -17.06
CA SER A 140 -1.04 -4.64 -18.06
C SER A 140 0.34 -3.98 -17.97
N ILE A 141 0.76 -3.60 -16.76
CA ILE A 141 2.09 -3.02 -16.51
C ILE A 141 3.21 -4.01 -16.86
N ALA A 142 3.09 -5.28 -16.48
CA ALA A 142 4.05 -6.33 -16.83
C ALA A 142 4.24 -6.44 -18.34
N LYS A 143 3.14 -6.52 -19.12
CA LYS A 143 3.19 -6.55 -20.59
C LYS A 143 3.88 -5.30 -21.15
N ARG A 144 3.56 -4.12 -20.63
CA ARG A 144 4.20 -2.86 -21.04
C ARG A 144 5.69 -2.87 -20.78
N LEU A 145 6.14 -3.35 -19.61
CA LEU A 145 7.56 -3.50 -19.29
C LEU A 145 8.25 -4.51 -20.22
N GLY A 146 7.57 -5.61 -20.57
CA GLY A 146 8.06 -6.57 -21.55
C GLY A 146 8.28 -5.95 -22.93
N HIS A 147 7.34 -5.13 -23.40
CA HIS A 147 7.50 -4.37 -24.67
C HIS A 147 8.65 -3.37 -24.63
N LEU A 148 9.00 -2.86 -23.44
CA LEU A 148 10.18 -2.00 -23.22
C LEU A 148 11.48 -2.80 -23.06
N GLY A 149 11.43 -4.14 -23.17
CA GLY A 149 12.60 -5.01 -23.20
C GLY A 149 12.84 -5.85 -21.94
N ALA A 150 12.04 -5.67 -20.88
CA ALA A 150 12.18 -6.42 -19.64
C ALA A 150 11.89 -7.91 -19.84
N PHE A 151 12.71 -8.77 -19.22
CA PHE A 151 12.43 -10.20 -19.16
C PHE A 151 11.32 -10.47 -18.12
N LEU A 152 10.20 -11.04 -18.55
CA LEU A 152 9.05 -11.24 -17.68
C LEU A 152 9.05 -12.63 -17.07
N ILE A 153 9.07 -12.68 -15.74
CA ILE A 153 8.93 -13.92 -14.98
C ILE A 153 7.56 -13.90 -14.28
N ASP A 154 6.69 -14.84 -14.66
CA ASP A 154 5.35 -14.97 -14.11
C ASP A 154 5.36 -15.89 -12.88
N ALA A 155 5.20 -15.28 -11.70
CA ALA A 155 5.21 -15.98 -10.42
C ALA A 155 4.10 -17.03 -10.30
N ASP A 156 2.91 -16.72 -10.83
CA ASP A 156 1.78 -17.64 -10.78
C ASP A 156 2.11 -18.87 -11.63
N LYS A 157 2.56 -18.68 -12.88
CA LYS A 157 2.94 -19.83 -13.75
C LYS A 157 4.04 -20.68 -13.14
N LEU A 158 5.06 -20.06 -12.54
CA LEU A 158 6.12 -20.78 -11.83
C LEU A 158 5.57 -21.58 -10.66
N GLY A 159 4.71 -20.99 -9.84
CA GLY A 159 4.09 -21.69 -8.72
C GLY A 159 3.31 -22.91 -9.13
N HIS A 160 2.58 -22.82 -10.25
CA HIS A 160 1.89 -23.98 -10.82
C HIS A 160 2.87 -25.06 -11.28
N ALA A 161 3.95 -24.68 -11.96
CA ALA A 161 4.96 -25.61 -12.46
C ALA A 161 5.73 -26.35 -11.35
N VAL A 162 5.77 -25.81 -10.12
CA VAL A 162 6.46 -26.44 -8.98
C VAL A 162 5.79 -27.76 -8.58
N TYR A 163 4.47 -27.87 -8.70
CA TYR A 163 3.70 -29.03 -8.24
C TYR A 163 2.81 -29.66 -9.32
N VAL A 164 3.11 -29.45 -10.61
CA VAL A 164 2.55 -30.31 -11.67
C VAL A 164 3.13 -31.72 -11.56
N PRO A 165 2.49 -32.77 -12.11
CA PRO A 165 3.07 -34.11 -12.13
C PRO A 165 4.49 -34.11 -12.70
N GLY A 166 5.45 -34.71 -11.97
CA GLY A 166 6.89 -34.68 -12.29
C GLY A 166 7.62 -33.40 -11.85
N GLY A 167 6.91 -32.41 -11.31
CA GLY A 167 7.47 -31.20 -10.71
C GLY A 167 8.14 -31.46 -9.35
N PRO A 168 9.05 -30.59 -8.93
CA PRO A 168 9.93 -30.83 -7.79
C PRO A 168 9.20 -30.93 -6.43
N ALA A 169 8.00 -30.35 -6.31
CA ALA A 169 7.21 -30.39 -5.09
C ALA A 169 5.99 -31.32 -5.16
N TYR A 170 5.70 -31.94 -6.32
CA TYR A 170 4.45 -32.68 -6.54
C TYR A 170 4.23 -33.77 -5.48
N GLU A 171 5.19 -34.68 -5.33
CA GLU A 171 5.09 -35.79 -4.38
C GLU A 171 4.97 -35.31 -2.92
N GLN A 172 5.69 -34.25 -2.56
CA GLN A 172 5.64 -33.69 -1.20
C GLN A 172 4.27 -33.06 -0.91
N VAL A 173 3.69 -32.35 -1.88
CA VAL A 173 2.34 -31.77 -1.75
C VAL A 173 1.29 -32.88 -1.66
N VAL A 174 1.39 -33.92 -2.49
CA VAL A 174 0.45 -35.06 -2.42
C VAL A 174 0.59 -35.82 -1.10
N ALA A 175 1.80 -36.03 -0.61
CA ALA A 175 2.04 -36.68 0.68
C ALA A 175 1.48 -35.86 1.86
N ALA A 176 1.59 -34.53 1.81
CA ALA A 176 1.12 -33.65 2.88
C ALA A 176 -0.41 -33.47 2.90
N PHE A 177 -1.05 -33.39 1.74
CA PHE A 177 -2.48 -33.05 1.63
C PHE A 177 -3.38 -34.21 1.18
N GLY A 178 -2.79 -35.37 0.91
CA GLY A 178 -3.46 -36.60 0.52
C GLY A 178 -3.83 -36.68 -0.97
N ALA A 179 -4.08 -37.89 -1.45
CA ALA A 179 -4.40 -38.16 -2.86
C ALA A 179 -5.76 -37.58 -3.31
N GLU A 180 -6.63 -37.20 -2.38
CA GLU A 180 -7.91 -36.54 -2.65
C GLU A 180 -7.77 -35.17 -3.30
N ILE A 181 -6.58 -34.56 -3.26
CA ILE A 181 -6.32 -33.31 -4.00
C ILE A 181 -6.08 -33.55 -5.48
N LEU A 182 -6.02 -34.80 -5.95
CA LEU A 182 -5.71 -35.12 -7.34
C LEU A 182 -6.98 -35.20 -8.20
N ASN A 183 -6.86 -34.74 -9.45
CA ASN A 183 -7.80 -35.02 -10.52
C ASN A 183 -7.59 -36.46 -11.05
N GLU A 184 -8.51 -36.92 -11.90
CA GLU A 184 -8.41 -38.24 -12.55
C GLU A 184 -7.12 -38.41 -13.38
N ASP A 185 -6.63 -37.33 -13.97
CA ASP A 185 -5.38 -37.29 -14.75
C ASP A 185 -4.10 -37.17 -13.87
N ARG A 186 -4.25 -37.29 -12.55
CA ARG A 186 -3.21 -37.12 -11.52
C ARG A 186 -2.67 -35.70 -11.37
N THR A 187 -3.22 -34.70 -12.05
CA THR A 187 -2.86 -33.30 -11.77
C THR A 187 -3.47 -32.83 -10.45
N ILE A 188 -2.86 -31.85 -9.79
CA ILE A 188 -3.41 -31.28 -8.55
C ILE A 188 -4.66 -30.43 -8.85
N ASN A 189 -5.78 -30.79 -8.22
CA ASN A 189 -7.01 -30.02 -8.18
C ASN A 189 -6.84 -28.79 -7.26
N ARG A 190 -6.52 -27.66 -7.88
CA ARG A 190 -6.33 -26.37 -7.18
C ARG A 190 -7.54 -25.89 -6.40
N LYS A 191 -8.76 -26.24 -6.81
CA LYS A 191 -9.97 -25.86 -6.05
C LYS A 191 -10.02 -26.62 -4.73
N VAL A 192 -9.74 -27.92 -4.76
CA VAL A 192 -9.71 -28.77 -3.56
C VAL A 192 -8.55 -28.37 -2.65
N LEU A 193 -7.34 -28.25 -3.20
CA LEU A 193 -6.17 -27.80 -2.43
C LEU A 193 -6.40 -26.40 -1.83
N GLY A 194 -6.93 -25.46 -2.63
CA GLY A 194 -7.29 -24.12 -2.19
C GLY A 194 -8.28 -24.14 -1.03
N ALA A 195 -9.34 -24.93 -1.11
CA ALA A 195 -10.32 -25.07 -0.03
C ALA A 195 -9.70 -25.59 1.28
N LYS A 196 -8.68 -26.45 1.21
CA LYS A 196 -7.95 -26.95 2.38
C LYS A 196 -7.03 -25.88 3.01
N VAL A 197 -6.37 -25.05 2.20
CA VAL A 197 -5.34 -24.11 2.69
C VAL A 197 -5.86 -22.72 3.02
N PHE A 198 -6.85 -22.19 2.30
CA PHE A 198 -7.31 -20.81 2.50
C PHE A 198 -8.05 -20.59 3.82
N GLY A 199 -8.57 -21.66 4.43
CA GLY A 199 -9.24 -21.61 5.74
C GLY A 199 -8.34 -21.91 6.94
N SER A 200 -7.07 -22.32 6.73
CA SER A 200 -6.17 -22.75 7.81
C SER A 200 -4.76 -22.22 7.60
N GLN A 201 -4.30 -21.36 8.52
CA GLN A 201 -2.94 -20.81 8.51
C GLN A 201 -1.88 -21.91 8.61
N GLU A 202 -2.16 -22.99 9.36
CA GLU A 202 -1.26 -24.13 9.50
C GLU A 202 -1.10 -24.88 8.17
N GLN A 203 -2.22 -25.18 7.51
CA GLN A 203 -2.22 -25.87 6.21
C GLN A 203 -1.58 -25.00 5.12
N LEU A 204 -1.87 -23.69 5.11
CA LEU A 204 -1.21 -22.76 4.22
C LEU A 204 0.31 -22.74 4.46
N LYS A 205 0.75 -22.73 5.71
CA LYS A 205 2.17 -22.76 6.06
C LYS A 205 2.85 -24.02 5.54
N ILE A 206 2.24 -25.19 5.73
CA ILE A 206 2.75 -26.47 5.21
C ILE A 206 2.93 -26.39 3.69
N LEU A 207 1.92 -25.90 2.96
CA LEU A 207 2.02 -25.76 1.50
C LEU A 207 3.15 -24.81 1.10
N THR A 208 3.25 -23.65 1.76
CA THR A 208 4.28 -22.65 1.44
C THR A 208 5.68 -23.11 1.79
N ASP A 209 5.87 -23.87 2.88
CA ASP A 209 7.17 -24.41 3.28
C ASP A 209 7.70 -25.42 2.25
N ILE A 210 6.80 -26.15 1.59
CA ILE A 210 7.15 -27.08 0.50
C ILE A 210 7.41 -26.31 -0.81
N VAL A 211 6.51 -25.38 -1.17
CA VAL A 211 6.50 -24.76 -2.51
C VAL A 211 7.51 -23.61 -2.65
N TRP A 212 7.68 -22.77 -1.63
CA TRP A 212 8.51 -21.57 -1.73
C TRP A 212 10.00 -21.84 -1.98
N PRO A 213 10.65 -22.84 -1.35
CA PRO A 213 12.04 -23.17 -1.65
C PRO A 213 12.25 -23.55 -3.12
N GLU A 214 11.37 -24.41 -3.66
CA GLU A 214 11.45 -24.83 -5.07
C GLU A 214 11.14 -23.69 -6.02
N MET A 215 10.12 -22.88 -5.71
CA MET A 215 9.80 -21.68 -6.49
C MET A 215 10.99 -20.71 -6.51
N ALA A 216 11.66 -20.49 -5.36
CA ALA A 216 12.84 -19.63 -5.28
C ALA A 216 14.02 -20.17 -6.11
N ARG A 217 14.20 -21.50 -6.17
CA ARG A 217 15.20 -22.13 -7.05
C ARG A 217 14.89 -21.87 -8.52
N MET A 218 13.64 -22.08 -8.95
CA MET A 218 13.22 -21.84 -10.33
C MET A 218 13.32 -20.36 -10.72
N PHE A 219 13.00 -19.42 -9.82
CA PHE A 219 13.24 -17.99 -10.04
C PHE A 219 14.72 -17.69 -10.31
N LYS A 220 15.64 -18.26 -9.51
CA LYS A 220 17.09 -18.08 -9.71
C LYS A 220 17.57 -18.67 -11.04
N GLU A 221 16.92 -19.71 -11.55
CA GLU A 221 17.23 -20.28 -12.87
C GLU A 221 16.76 -19.35 -13.98
N GLN A 222 15.51 -18.85 -13.90
CA GLN A 222 14.97 -17.89 -14.85
C GLN A 222 15.76 -16.57 -14.90
N ILE A 223 16.24 -16.07 -13.74
CA ILE A 223 17.10 -14.89 -13.67
C ILE A 223 18.46 -15.15 -14.34
N ARG A 224 19.05 -16.33 -14.15
CA ARG A 224 20.30 -16.72 -14.80
C ARG A 224 20.15 -16.86 -16.31
N GLU A 225 19.02 -17.41 -16.76
CA GLU A 225 18.68 -17.49 -18.18
C GLU A 225 18.53 -16.10 -18.81
N ALA A 226 17.82 -15.19 -18.14
CA ALA A 226 17.70 -13.80 -18.59
C ALA A 226 19.08 -13.12 -18.69
N ALA A 227 19.96 -13.33 -17.71
CA ALA A 227 21.32 -12.82 -17.74
C ALA A 227 22.12 -13.34 -18.95
N ALA A 228 22.01 -14.65 -19.24
CA ALA A 228 22.67 -15.27 -20.39
C ALA A 228 22.15 -14.73 -21.74
N GLN A 229 20.90 -14.28 -21.79
CA GLN A 229 20.29 -13.63 -22.96
C GLN A 229 20.64 -12.13 -23.06
N GLY A 230 21.50 -11.60 -22.18
CA GLY A 230 21.88 -10.19 -22.16
C GLY A 230 20.75 -9.25 -21.74
N LYS A 231 19.75 -9.78 -21.02
CA LYS A 231 18.67 -9.00 -20.42
C LYS A 231 19.09 -8.40 -19.07
#